data_AF-A0A182JPX3-F1
#
_entry.id   AF-A0A182JPX3-F1
#
_cell.length_a   1.000
_cell.length_b   1.000
_cell.length_c   1.000
_cell.angle_alpha   90.00
_cell.angle_beta   90.00
_cell.angle_gamma   90.00
#
_symmetry.space_group_name_H-M   'P 1'
#
loop_
_entity.id
_entity.type
_entity.pdbx_description
1 polymer ?
#
loop_
_entity_poly.entity_id
_entity_poly.type
_entity_poly.pdbx_seq_one_letter_code
_entity_poly.pdbx_strand_id
1 'polypeptide(L)'
;MTSLTLNLALCALALASIVPLVHSAPRLPESSEQLEACGQHYNDLLKASTTWHEKSCNGSTKQAACVVPEHEQTYLDLKKRCQQAYDDRTAKVNAIYAKLPSYLIDVGSRVNLLKVSLQNDLPNLQVMVSEQKELLEAAWKYGAQLQHELMLTSMESDHMQRALVLHSMLLNSSLEEMMKESYRYHGANGRMVARMLKFVRLLPAAEERVVVYKQLAELLKSNGQDGHFPAIIFSNDVKELADRYQPDPTQYEGKVVERWQKEMLGGNFHEVVTFAQDYPEYYARVEATLNGALKKQWSLEALDRMVSFPNALPVVAQRVRALQAVLEALQEHQAEQNNDVYLIRLAHEVAQVKPAVDEKDAETREALEEVKKLFSQFTYQRAYPAYEALYKLFKGF
;
A
#
# COMPACT_ATOMS: atom_id res chain seq x y z
N MET A 1 9.73 16.80 26.73
CA MET A 1 9.72 16.80 28.21
C MET A 1 10.15 18.12 28.87
N THR A 2 10.38 19.23 28.14
CA THR A 2 10.90 20.49 28.72
C THR A 2 9.88 21.62 28.90
N SER A 3 8.65 21.50 28.36
CA SER A 3 7.69 22.62 28.36
C SER A 3 6.72 22.63 29.56
N LEU A 4 6.36 21.47 30.11
CA LEU A 4 5.39 21.36 31.22
C LEU A 4 6.00 21.61 32.60
N THR A 5 7.28 21.24 32.80
CA THR A 5 8.01 21.54 34.04
C THR A 5 8.36 23.03 34.17
N LEU A 6 8.52 23.74 33.04
CA LEU A 6 8.78 25.18 33.02
C LEU A 6 7.58 25.99 33.52
N ASN A 7 6.37 25.65 33.07
CA ASN A 7 5.15 26.39 33.41
C ASN A 7 4.72 26.22 34.88
N LEU A 8 4.99 25.06 35.50
CA LEU A 8 4.72 24.83 36.92
C LEU A 8 5.75 25.52 37.83
N ALA A 9 7.02 25.58 37.42
CA ALA A 9 8.04 26.34 38.14
C ALA A 9 7.77 27.85 38.10
N LEU A 10 7.28 28.37 36.97
CA LEU A 10 6.89 29.77 36.81
C LEU A 10 5.68 30.17 37.69
N CYS A 11 4.70 29.27 37.86
CA CYS A 11 3.58 29.53 38.78
C CYS A 11 3.99 29.48 40.25
N ALA A 12 4.91 28.59 40.63
CA ALA A 12 5.43 28.51 42.00
C ALA A 12 6.30 29.73 42.36
N LEU A 13 7.08 30.25 41.40
CA LEU A 13 7.87 31.48 41.55
C LEU A 13 7.00 32.75 41.62
N ALA A 14 5.85 32.77 40.92
CA ALA A 14 4.89 33.88 41.01
C ALA A 14 4.17 33.97 42.37
N LEU A 15 4.06 32.85 43.10
CA LEU A 15 3.47 32.82 44.46
C LEU A 15 4.53 33.08 45.55
N ALA A 16 5.80 32.74 45.32
CA ALA A 16 6.89 32.99 46.27
C ALA A 16 7.36 34.46 46.29
N SER A 17 7.15 35.22 45.20
CA SER A 17 7.53 36.63 45.09
C SER A 17 6.59 37.60 45.83
N ILE A 18 5.49 37.10 46.42
CA ILE A 18 4.55 37.92 47.21
C ILE A 18 4.98 38.00 48.70
N VAL A 19 5.97 37.21 49.13
CA VAL A 19 6.32 37.06 50.55
C VAL A 19 7.30 38.11 51.13
N PRO A 20 8.24 38.77 50.39
CA PRO A 20 9.10 39.78 50.99
C PRO A 20 8.54 41.20 50.78
N LEU A 21 7.31 41.47 51.24
CA LEU A 21 6.73 42.82 51.26
C LEU A 21 5.93 43.12 52.54
N VAL A 22 6.16 42.35 53.61
CA VAL A 22 5.41 42.46 54.88
C VAL A 22 6.18 43.20 55.99
N HIS A 23 7.39 43.71 55.74
CA HIS A 23 8.20 44.43 56.76
C HIS A 23 8.23 45.96 56.63
N SER A 24 7.37 46.56 55.80
CA SER A 24 7.12 47.99 55.82
C SER A 24 5.62 48.22 55.73
N ALA A 25 5.05 48.88 56.73
CA ALA A 25 3.63 49.21 56.79
C ALA A 25 3.16 49.84 55.45
N PRO A 26 2.29 49.17 54.67
CA PRO A 26 1.79 49.76 53.45
C PRO A 26 0.58 50.61 53.79
N ARG A 27 0.76 51.94 53.76
CA ARG A 27 -0.36 52.83 53.43
C ARG A 27 -0.83 52.42 52.03
N LEU A 28 -2.00 51.78 51.98
CA LEU A 28 -2.70 51.49 50.73
C LEU A 28 -2.93 52.81 49.95
N PRO A 29 -2.86 52.79 48.61
CA PRO A 29 -3.01 53.99 47.80
C PRO A 29 -4.48 54.43 47.81
N GLU A 30 -4.78 55.54 48.48
CA GLU A 30 -6.06 56.21 48.30
C GLU A 30 -6.06 56.86 46.91
N SER A 31 -6.92 56.34 46.02
CA SER A 31 -7.23 57.01 44.76
C SER A 31 -7.79 58.39 45.06
N SER A 32 -7.18 59.43 44.51
CA SER A 32 -7.48 60.84 44.81
C SER A 32 -8.90 61.31 44.46
N GLU A 33 -9.72 60.47 43.81
CA GLU A 33 -11.12 60.76 43.48
C GLU A 33 -12.13 60.18 44.49
N GLN A 34 -11.68 59.41 45.50
CA GLN A 34 -12.51 58.86 46.58
C GLN A 34 -11.90 59.20 47.96
N LEU A 35 -11.44 60.43 48.14
CA LEU A 35 -10.95 60.91 49.44
C LEU A 35 -12.14 61.16 50.39
N GLU A 36 -12.69 60.06 50.89
CA GLU A 36 -13.61 60.05 52.02
C GLU A 36 -12.82 60.14 53.32
N ALA A 37 -12.86 61.28 53.98
CA ALA A 37 -12.42 61.36 55.37
C ALA A 37 -13.60 60.92 56.24
N CYS A 38 -13.52 59.69 56.76
CA CYS A 38 -14.47 59.17 57.75
C CYS A 38 -15.92 59.06 57.25
N GLY A 39 -16.09 58.71 55.97
CA GLY A 39 -17.41 58.55 55.32
C GLY A 39 -18.06 59.87 54.89
N GLN A 40 -17.31 60.98 54.85
CA GLN A 40 -17.72 62.22 54.18
C GLN A 40 -16.72 62.61 53.09
N HIS A 41 -17.24 63.07 51.96
CA HIS A 41 -16.42 63.52 50.86
C HIS A 41 -15.63 64.77 51.27
N TYR A 42 -14.35 64.84 50.91
CA TYR A 42 -13.46 65.95 51.27
C TYR A 42 -14.04 67.34 50.96
N ASN A 43 -14.77 67.47 49.85
CA ASN A 43 -15.44 68.73 49.47
C ASN A 43 -16.52 69.18 50.46
N ASP A 44 -17.21 68.24 51.12
CA ASP A 44 -18.24 68.56 52.11
C ASP A 44 -17.60 69.09 53.40
N LEU A 45 -16.45 68.54 53.78
CA LEU A 45 -15.65 69.00 54.91
C LEU A 45 -15.03 70.37 54.65
N LEU A 46 -14.54 70.61 53.42
CA LEU A 46 -14.01 71.91 52.99
C LEU A 46 -15.11 72.97 52.96
N LYS A 47 -16.31 72.62 52.51
CA LYS A 47 -17.49 73.51 52.51
C LYS A 47 -17.95 73.83 53.93
N ALA A 48 -17.96 72.83 54.82
CA ALA A 48 -18.27 73.06 56.23
C ALA A 48 -17.24 74.00 56.89
N SER A 49 -15.94 73.81 56.64
CA SER A 49 -14.88 74.63 57.24
C SER A 49 -14.85 76.07 56.70
N THR A 50 -15.13 76.27 55.41
CA THR A 50 -15.30 77.61 54.81
C THR A 50 -16.53 78.32 55.37
N THR A 51 -17.64 77.61 55.57
CA THR A 51 -18.84 78.17 56.23
C THR A 51 -18.55 78.60 57.68
N TRP A 52 -17.66 77.89 58.39
CA TRP A 52 -17.21 78.29 59.73
C TRP A 52 -16.35 79.56 59.71
N HIS A 53 -15.63 79.81 58.62
CA HIS A 53 -14.83 81.03 58.45
C HIS A 53 -15.66 82.25 58.08
N GLU A 54 -16.81 82.08 57.42
CA GLU A 54 -17.60 83.18 56.84
C GLU A 54 -18.74 83.71 57.72
N LYS A 55 -19.05 83.07 58.87
CA LYS A 55 -20.12 83.53 59.76
C LYS A 55 -19.69 84.73 60.61
N SER A 56 -20.40 85.85 60.52
CA SER A 56 -20.15 87.04 61.33
C SER A 56 -20.74 86.91 62.74
N CYS A 57 -19.94 87.21 63.76
CA CYS A 57 -20.39 87.29 65.15
C CYS A 57 -20.41 88.73 65.61
N ASN A 58 -21.53 89.17 66.18
CA ASN A 58 -21.67 90.42 66.92
C ASN A 58 -20.91 91.61 66.30
N GLY A 59 -21.17 91.90 65.02
CA GLY A 59 -20.86 93.19 64.40
C GLY A 59 -19.37 93.54 64.19
N SER A 60 -18.44 92.57 64.23
CA SER A 60 -17.02 92.81 63.97
C SER A 60 -16.51 91.97 62.78
N THR A 61 -15.94 92.62 61.77
CA THR A 61 -15.47 92.00 60.51
C THR A 61 -14.00 91.59 60.50
N LYS A 62 -13.26 91.64 61.63
CA LYS A 62 -11.84 91.27 61.65
C LYS A 62 -11.39 90.62 62.97
N GLN A 63 -11.58 89.29 63.08
CA GLN A 63 -10.60 88.25 63.47
C GLN A 63 -11.22 87.06 64.22
N ALA A 64 -10.66 85.88 63.89
CA ALA A 64 -10.78 84.54 64.49
C ALA A 64 -12.18 83.89 64.47
N ALA A 65 -12.25 82.74 63.77
CA ALA A 65 -13.41 81.88 63.62
C ALA A 65 -14.20 81.73 64.93
N CYS A 66 -15.48 82.09 64.90
CA CYS A 66 -16.37 81.87 66.03
C CYS A 66 -16.71 80.39 66.14
N VAL A 67 -16.22 79.73 67.19
CA VAL A 67 -16.70 78.41 67.57
C VAL A 67 -18.06 78.57 68.24
N VAL A 68 -19.12 78.38 67.46
CA VAL A 68 -20.50 78.28 67.96
C VAL A 68 -20.69 76.85 68.51
N PRO A 69 -21.43 76.61 69.61
CA PRO A 69 -21.59 75.26 70.19
C PRO A 69 -22.04 74.18 69.20
N GLU A 70 -22.79 74.55 68.16
CA GLU A 70 -23.21 73.65 67.07
C GLU A 70 -22.02 73.13 66.23
N HIS A 71 -20.97 73.94 66.04
CA HIS A 71 -19.76 73.57 65.30
C HIS A 71 -18.89 72.62 66.10
N GLU A 72 -18.79 72.83 67.41
CA GLU A 72 -18.10 71.91 68.32
C GLU A 72 -18.77 70.53 68.32
N GLN A 73 -20.10 70.49 68.37
CA GLN A 73 -20.85 69.23 68.29
C GLN A 73 -20.63 68.50 66.95
N THR A 74 -20.63 69.24 65.85
CA THR A 74 -20.39 68.66 64.51
C THR A 74 -18.99 68.06 64.39
N TYR A 75 -17.97 68.73 64.96
CA TYR A 75 -16.61 68.22 64.99
C TYR A 75 -16.47 66.97 65.87
N LEU A 76 -17.12 66.95 67.03
CA LEU A 76 -17.14 65.78 67.92
C LEU A 76 -17.82 64.57 67.26
N ASP A 77 -18.93 64.79 66.54
CA ASP A 77 -19.62 63.74 65.78
C ASP A 77 -18.75 63.19 64.64
N LEU A 78 -18.06 64.06 63.90
CA LEU A 78 -17.12 63.64 62.86
C LEU A 78 -15.97 62.82 63.45
N LYS A 79 -15.37 63.27 64.56
CA LYS A 79 -14.31 62.56 65.27
C LYS A 79 -14.77 61.16 65.72
N LYS A 80 -16.01 61.03 66.21
CA LYS A 80 -16.57 59.74 66.61
C LYS A 80 -16.78 58.80 65.42
N ARG A 81 -17.26 59.31 64.28
CA ARG A 81 -17.39 58.53 63.04
C ARG A 81 -16.04 58.10 62.48
N CYS A 82 -15.04 58.97 62.52
CA CYS A 82 -13.66 58.63 62.16
C CYS A 82 -13.13 57.46 62.98
N GLN A 83 -13.35 57.50 64.29
CA GLN A 83 -12.93 56.42 65.18
C GLN A 83 -13.65 55.11 64.84
N GLN A 84 -14.96 55.14 64.63
CA GLN A 84 -15.74 53.95 64.25
C GLN A 84 -15.28 53.37 62.90
N ALA A 85 -15.05 54.21 61.89
CA ALA A 85 -14.57 53.75 60.59
C ALA A 85 -13.16 53.14 60.68
N TYR A 86 -12.29 53.72 61.51
CA TYR A 86 -10.97 53.18 61.79
C TYR A 86 -11.06 51.81 62.50
N ASP A 87 -11.91 51.70 63.50
CA ASP A 87 -12.12 50.47 64.27
C ASP A 87 -12.72 49.36 63.39
N ASP A 88 -13.71 49.69 62.54
CA ASP A 88 -14.31 48.77 61.57
C ASP A 88 -13.31 48.29 60.52
N ARG A 89 -12.47 49.20 60.01
CA ARG A 89 -11.41 48.85 59.05
C ARG A 89 -10.39 47.93 59.72
N THR A 90 -9.98 48.25 60.94
CA THR A 90 -9.05 47.45 61.72
C THR A 90 -9.63 46.08 62.03
N ALA A 91 -10.92 45.99 62.40
CA ALA A 91 -11.61 44.73 62.63
C ALA A 91 -11.70 43.86 61.37
N LYS A 92 -12.03 44.45 60.21
CA LYS A 92 -12.05 43.74 58.91
C LYS A 92 -10.66 43.22 58.53
N VAL A 93 -9.63 44.05 58.69
CA VAL A 93 -8.25 43.69 58.41
C VAL A 93 -7.80 42.55 59.35
N ASN A 94 -8.08 42.64 60.65
CA ASN A 94 -7.78 41.59 61.62
C ASN A 94 -8.55 40.29 61.31
N ALA A 95 -9.81 40.37 60.89
CA ALA A 95 -10.59 39.19 60.49
C ALA A 95 -10.01 38.50 59.25
N ILE A 96 -9.46 39.26 58.30
CA ILE A 96 -8.76 38.72 57.13
C ILE A 96 -7.44 38.08 57.57
N TYR A 97 -6.62 38.76 58.37
CA TYR A 97 -5.36 38.21 58.88
C TYR A 97 -5.55 36.96 59.75
N ALA A 98 -6.64 36.87 60.51
CA ALA A 98 -6.97 35.68 61.29
C ALA A 98 -7.34 34.48 60.40
N LYS A 99 -7.94 34.71 59.23
CA LYS A 99 -8.34 33.64 58.28
C LYS A 99 -7.27 33.30 57.25
N LEU A 100 -6.30 34.19 57.02
CA LEU A 100 -5.25 33.98 56.02
C LEU A 100 -4.44 32.68 56.24
N PRO A 101 -4.05 32.30 57.48
CA PRO A 101 -3.33 31.05 57.71
C PRO A 101 -4.14 29.81 57.30
N SER A 102 -5.45 29.78 57.55
CA SER A 102 -6.26 28.61 57.19
C SER A 102 -6.42 28.47 55.67
N TYR A 103 -6.55 29.59 54.94
CA TYR A 103 -6.55 29.55 53.47
C TYR A 103 -5.22 29.08 52.89
N LEU A 104 -4.10 29.54 53.45
CA LEU A 104 -2.76 29.08 53.01
C LEU A 104 -2.56 27.58 53.26
N ILE A 105 -3.06 27.07 54.40
CA ILE A 105 -3.02 25.63 54.70
C ILE A 105 -3.91 24.84 53.73
N ASP A 106 -5.14 25.30 53.44
CA ASP A 106 -6.05 24.59 52.53
C ASP A 106 -5.48 24.53 51.11
N VAL A 107 -4.95 25.65 50.59
CA VAL A 107 -4.27 25.69 49.30
C VAL A 107 -3.05 24.76 49.29
N GLY A 108 -2.22 24.81 50.34
CA GLY A 108 -1.07 23.90 50.47
C GLY A 108 -1.46 22.43 50.46
N SER A 109 -2.54 22.07 51.14
CA SER A 109 -3.06 20.69 51.19
C SER A 109 -3.56 20.22 49.83
N ARG A 110 -4.31 21.07 49.10
CA ARG A 110 -4.83 20.76 47.75
C ARG A 110 -3.72 20.64 46.73
N VAL A 111 -2.71 21.52 46.78
CA VAL A 111 -1.53 21.43 45.91
C VAL A 111 -0.74 20.15 46.20
N ASN A 112 -0.61 19.74 47.46
CA ASN A 112 0.10 18.51 47.81
C ASN A 112 -0.67 17.26 47.36
N LEU A 113 -2.01 17.25 47.50
CA LEU A 113 -2.86 16.19 46.96
C LEU A 113 -2.73 16.07 45.44
N LEU A 114 -2.75 17.19 44.72
CA LEU A 114 -2.54 17.21 43.27
C LEU A 114 -1.14 16.70 42.90
N LYS A 115 -0.11 17.12 43.64
CA LYS A 115 1.27 16.65 43.44
C LYS A 115 1.39 15.14 43.62
N VAL A 116 0.79 14.59 44.68
CA VAL A 116 0.84 13.14 44.96
C VAL A 116 0.06 12.35 43.91
N SER A 117 -1.13 12.81 43.50
CA SER A 117 -1.87 12.19 42.39
C SER A 117 -1.06 12.23 41.09
N LEU A 118 -0.50 13.39 40.70
CA LEU A 118 0.33 13.48 39.50
C LEU A 118 1.59 12.60 39.57
N GLN A 119 2.21 12.46 40.73
CA GLN A 119 3.38 11.59 40.92
C GLN A 119 3.03 10.11 40.75
N ASN A 120 1.84 9.69 41.18
CA ASN A 120 1.42 8.29 41.09
C ASN A 120 0.79 7.95 39.73
N ASP A 121 0.01 8.87 39.15
CA ASP A 121 -0.79 8.61 37.96
C ASP A 121 0.01 8.81 36.66
N LEU A 122 0.96 9.76 36.62
CA LEU A 122 1.73 10.05 35.41
C LEU A 122 2.62 8.87 34.96
N PRO A 123 3.36 8.17 35.84
CA PRO A 123 4.11 6.98 35.45
C PRO A 123 3.19 5.85 34.95
N ASN A 124 2.04 5.64 35.61
CA ASN A 124 1.07 4.62 35.20
C ASN A 124 0.48 4.91 33.81
N LEU A 125 0.16 6.17 33.51
CA LEU A 125 -0.30 6.59 32.19
C LEU A 125 0.81 6.44 31.14
N GLN A 126 2.07 6.74 31.48
CA GLN A 126 3.19 6.54 30.57
C GLN A 126 3.40 5.06 30.24
N VAL A 127 3.33 4.18 31.25
CA VAL A 127 3.42 2.73 31.06
C VAL A 127 2.28 2.23 30.18
N MET A 128 1.03 2.62 30.47
CA MET A 128 -0.13 2.23 29.66
C MET A 128 -0.01 2.69 28.21
N VAL A 129 0.46 3.92 27.97
CA VAL A 129 0.69 4.43 26.60
C VAL A 129 1.82 3.67 25.91
N SER A 130 2.91 3.32 26.62
CA SER A 130 3.97 2.50 26.02
C SER A 130 3.48 1.09 25.68
N GLU A 131 2.71 0.44 26.55
CA GLU A 131 2.13 -0.88 26.29
C GLU A 131 1.16 -0.85 25.11
N GLN A 132 0.28 0.15 25.04
CA GLN A 132 -0.62 0.33 23.90
C GLN A 132 0.14 0.59 22.60
N LYS A 133 1.22 1.38 22.65
CA LYS A 133 2.09 1.61 21.51
C LYS A 133 2.73 0.30 21.03
N GLU A 134 3.28 -0.50 21.94
CA GLU A 134 3.87 -1.81 21.59
C GLU A 134 2.84 -2.76 20.98
N LEU A 135 1.62 -2.82 21.53
CA LEU A 135 0.53 -3.62 20.97
C LEU A 135 0.11 -3.15 19.57
N LEU A 136 0.02 -1.83 19.34
CA LEU A 136 -0.29 -1.27 18.02
C LEU A 136 0.83 -1.56 17.02
N GLU A 137 2.10 -1.43 17.41
CA GLU A 137 3.23 -1.79 16.57
C GLU A 137 3.25 -3.28 16.21
N ALA A 138 2.95 -4.16 17.17
CA ALA A 138 2.82 -5.59 16.95
C ALA A 138 1.65 -5.91 15.99
N ALA A 139 0.49 -5.28 16.19
CA ALA A 139 -0.68 -5.45 15.34
C ALA A 139 -0.41 -4.96 13.90
N TRP A 140 0.30 -3.85 13.73
CA TRP A 140 0.72 -3.37 12.41
C TRP A 140 1.70 -4.32 11.72
N LYS A 141 2.70 -4.84 12.44
CA LYS A 141 3.64 -5.84 11.89
C LYS A 141 2.89 -7.10 11.45
N TYR A 142 1.98 -7.60 12.28
CA TYR A 142 1.16 -8.75 11.95
C TYR A 142 0.25 -8.50 10.74
N GLY A 143 -0.39 -7.32 10.68
CA GLY A 143 -1.21 -6.92 9.53
C GLY A 143 -0.42 -6.88 8.22
N ALA A 144 0.80 -6.33 8.24
CA ALA A 144 1.68 -6.31 7.08
C ALA A 144 2.10 -7.72 6.63
N GLN A 145 2.43 -8.60 7.58
CA GLN A 145 2.74 -10.01 7.30
C GLN A 145 1.55 -10.73 6.69
N LEU A 146 0.36 -10.58 7.27
CA LEU A 146 -0.85 -11.20 6.75
C LEU A 146 -1.17 -10.71 5.33
N GLN A 147 -1.03 -9.41 5.07
CA GLN A 147 -1.24 -8.86 3.74
C GLN A 147 -0.24 -9.42 2.72
N HIS A 148 1.02 -9.59 3.11
CA HIS A 148 2.04 -10.23 2.30
C HIS A 148 1.67 -11.68 1.97
N GLU A 149 1.33 -12.50 2.97
CA GLU A 149 0.89 -13.89 2.77
C GLU A 149 -0.37 -13.98 1.91
N LEU A 150 -1.35 -13.08 2.11
CA LEU A 150 -2.55 -13.00 1.28
C LEU A 150 -2.24 -12.62 -0.16
N MET A 151 -1.23 -11.78 -0.40
CA MET A 151 -0.82 -11.40 -1.75
C MET A 151 -0.21 -12.59 -2.48
N LEU A 152 0.75 -13.27 -1.85
CA LEU A 152 1.39 -14.46 -2.40
C LEU A 152 0.38 -15.55 -2.69
N THR A 153 -0.47 -15.91 -1.70
CA THR A 153 -1.50 -16.94 -1.89
C THR A 153 -2.53 -16.57 -2.95
N SER A 154 -2.88 -15.29 -3.08
CA SER A 154 -3.77 -14.81 -4.16
C SER A 154 -3.12 -14.96 -5.53
N MET A 155 -1.84 -14.59 -5.68
CA MET A 155 -1.08 -14.78 -6.91
C MET A 155 -0.97 -16.27 -7.25
N GLU A 156 -0.61 -17.08 -6.26
CA GLU A 156 -0.43 -18.52 -6.38
C GLU A 156 -1.74 -19.23 -6.75
N SER A 157 -2.89 -18.69 -6.35
CA SER A 157 -4.23 -19.19 -6.69
C SER A 157 -4.80 -18.59 -7.98
N ASP A 158 -4.01 -17.84 -8.75
CA ASP A 158 -4.42 -17.13 -9.98
C ASP A 158 -5.45 -16.00 -9.79
N HIS A 159 -5.60 -15.48 -8.58
CA HIS A 159 -6.42 -14.29 -8.27
C HIS A 159 -5.63 -12.99 -8.47
N MET A 160 -5.18 -12.75 -9.71
CA MET A 160 -4.24 -11.66 -10.05
C MET A 160 -4.73 -10.26 -9.67
N GLN A 161 -6.02 -9.96 -9.87
CA GLN A 161 -6.58 -8.66 -9.49
C GLN A 161 -6.45 -8.40 -7.99
N ARG A 162 -6.77 -9.42 -7.17
CA ARG A 162 -6.63 -9.33 -5.72
C ARG A 162 -5.17 -9.20 -5.31
N ALA A 163 -4.28 -9.97 -5.92
CA ALA A 163 -2.85 -9.88 -5.65
C ALA A 163 -2.30 -8.47 -5.96
N LEU A 164 -2.70 -7.86 -7.08
CA LEU A 164 -2.28 -6.50 -7.45
C LEU A 164 -2.80 -5.44 -6.49
N VAL A 165 -4.06 -5.56 -6.03
CA VAL A 165 -4.61 -4.67 -5.00
C VAL A 165 -3.82 -4.80 -3.70
N LEU A 166 -3.56 -6.03 -3.24
CA LEU A 166 -2.78 -6.28 -2.03
C LEU A 166 -1.35 -5.74 -2.16
N HIS A 167 -0.71 -5.92 -3.33
CA HIS A 167 0.60 -5.33 -3.64
C HIS A 167 0.59 -3.81 -3.52
N SER A 168 -0.41 -3.14 -4.12
CA SER A 168 -0.52 -1.68 -4.07
C SER A 168 -0.68 -1.10 -2.66
N MET A 169 -1.17 -1.91 -1.73
CA MET A 169 -1.38 -1.52 -0.34
C MET A 169 -0.16 -1.84 0.54
N LEU A 170 0.84 -2.59 0.04
CA LEU A 170 1.99 -2.98 0.87
C LEU A 170 2.92 -1.78 1.05
N LEU A 171 3.25 -1.48 2.31
CA LEU A 171 4.20 -0.43 2.66
C LEU A 171 5.56 -1.08 2.93
N ASN A 172 6.60 -0.67 2.19
CA ASN A 172 8.00 -1.06 2.39
C ASN A 172 8.36 -2.54 2.17
N SER A 173 7.58 -3.31 1.41
CA SER A 173 7.94 -4.68 1.02
C SER A 173 8.66 -4.71 -0.33
N SER A 174 9.81 -5.37 -0.41
CA SER A 174 10.47 -5.62 -1.69
C SER A 174 9.74 -6.74 -2.45
N LEU A 175 9.16 -6.40 -3.61
CA LEU A 175 8.51 -7.39 -4.47
C LEU A 175 9.48 -8.50 -4.92
N GLU A 176 10.77 -8.18 -5.06
CA GLU A 176 11.80 -9.17 -5.37
C GLU A 176 11.92 -10.23 -4.28
N GLU A 177 11.90 -9.84 -3.01
CA GLU A 177 11.98 -10.78 -1.89
C GLU A 177 10.72 -11.64 -1.79
N MET A 178 9.54 -11.05 -2.02
CA MET A 178 8.27 -11.80 -2.06
C MET A 178 8.27 -12.83 -3.20
N MET A 179 8.79 -12.46 -4.36
CA MET A 179 8.96 -13.38 -5.49
C MET A 179 9.96 -14.49 -5.20
N LYS A 180 11.10 -14.18 -4.57
CA LYS A 180 12.07 -15.21 -4.11
C LYS A 180 11.43 -16.17 -3.13
N GLU A 181 10.64 -15.66 -2.19
CA GLU A 181 9.94 -16.49 -1.20
C GLU A 181 8.98 -17.47 -1.86
N SER A 182 8.06 -16.99 -2.71
CA SER A 182 7.15 -17.87 -3.44
C SER A 182 7.90 -18.85 -4.36
N TYR A 183 8.97 -18.39 -5.03
CA TYR A 183 9.81 -19.25 -5.87
C TYR A 183 10.53 -20.35 -5.08
N ARG A 184 10.96 -20.07 -3.84
CA ARG A 184 11.62 -21.07 -2.99
C ARG A 184 10.70 -22.27 -2.73
N TYR A 185 9.41 -22.03 -2.55
CA TYR A 185 8.43 -23.08 -2.27
C TYR A 185 7.85 -23.72 -3.53
N HIS A 186 7.69 -22.94 -4.61
CA HIS A 186 6.94 -23.38 -5.78
C HIS A 186 7.71 -23.35 -7.11
N GLY A 187 8.97 -22.94 -7.11
CA GLY A 187 9.77 -22.75 -8.31
C GLY A 187 9.97 -24.03 -9.12
N ALA A 188 9.85 -25.21 -8.52
CA ALA A 188 9.89 -26.49 -9.24
C ALA A 188 8.62 -26.77 -10.06
N ASN A 189 7.50 -26.08 -9.76
CA ASN A 189 6.24 -26.24 -10.45
C ASN A 189 6.09 -25.15 -11.53
N GLY A 190 6.28 -25.53 -12.80
CA GLY A 190 6.20 -24.60 -13.93
C GLY A 190 4.87 -23.84 -14.01
N ARG A 191 3.74 -24.43 -13.60
CA ARG A 191 2.44 -23.72 -13.58
C ARG A 191 2.44 -22.59 -12.56
N MET A 192 3.09 -22.77 -11.41
CA MET A 192 3.21 -21.71 -10.42
C MET A 192 4.15 -20.61 -10.91
N VAL A 193 5.30 -20.98 -11.50
CA VAL A 193 6.22 -20.00 -12.10
C VAL A 193 5.52 -19.18 -13.20
N ALA A 194 4.68 -19.80 -14.02
CA ALA A 194 3.87 -19.11 -15.01
C ALA A 194 2.85 -18.13 -14.37
N ARG A 195 2.26 -18.45 -13.21
CA ARG A 195 1.40 -17.51 -12.46
C ARG A 195 2.21 -16.32 -11.94
N MET A 196 3.42 -16.55 -11.44
CA MET A 196 4.32 -15.47 -11.02
C MET A 196 4.67 -14.55 -12.20
N LEU A 197 5.02 -15.10 -13.36
CA LEU A 197 5.27 -14.33 -14.58
C LEU A 197 4.03 -13.53 -15.01
N LYS A 198 2.84 -14.15 -14.97
CA LYS A 198 1.57 -13.48 -15.25
C LYS A 198 1.32 -12.31 -14.30
N PHE A 199 1.62 -12.44 -13.01
CA PHE A 199 1.52 -11.34 -12.05
C PHE A 199 2.46 -10.20 -12.42
N VAL A 200 3.74 -10.50 -12.70
CA VAL A 200 4.73 -9.47 -13.08
C VAL A 200 4.30 -8.74 -14.34
N ARG A 201 3.81 -9.45 -15.36
CA ARG A 201 3.31 -8.86 -16.60
C ARG A 201 2.23 -7.79 -16.36
N LEU A 202 1.37 -8.02 -15.35
CA LEU A 202 0.25 -7.15 -15.00
C LEU A 202 0.62 -5.99 -14.07
N LEU A 203 1.87 -5.88 -13.61
CA LEU A 203 2.31 -4.74 -12.83
C LEU A 203 2.25 -3.46 -13.69
N PRO A 204 1.77 -2.34 -13.14
CA PRO A 204 1.59 -1.10 -13.90
C PRO A 204 2.92 -0.42 -14.26
N ALA A 205 3.94 -0.53 -13.40
CA ALA A 205 5.21 0.16 -13.58
C ALA A 205 6.21 -0.70 -14.37
N ALA A 206 6.63 -0.23 -15.54
CA ALA A 206 7.58 -0.96 -16.37
C ALA A 206 8.98 -1.12 -15.73
N GLU A 207 9.44 -0.16 -14.92
CA GLU A 207 10.71 -0.31 -14.17
C GLU A 207 10.62 -1.44 -13.13
N GLU A 208 9.50 -1.51 -12.41
CA GLU A 208 9.25 -2.57 -11.43
C GLU A 208 9.20 -3.94 -12.11
N ARG A 209 8.54 -4.03 -13.27
CA ARG A 209 8.55 -5.25 -14.09
C ARG A 209 9.96 -5.70 -14.46
N VAL A 210 10.80 -4.78 -14.94
CA VAL A 210 12.18 -5.10 -15.33
C VAL A 210 12.99 -5.63 -14.15
N VAL A 211 12.87 -5.00 -12.98
CA VAL A 211 13.56 -5.44 -11.76
C VAL A 211 13.16 -6.86 -11.40
N VAL A 212 11.85 -7.16 -11.35
CA VAL A 212 11.38 -8.50 -10.99
C VAL A 212 11.69 -9.52 -12.09
N TYR A 213 11.64 -9.16 -13.38
CA TYR A 213 12.04 -10.07 -14.46
C TYR A 213 13.51 -10.44 -14.39
N LYS A 214 14.41 -9.51 -14.05
CA LYS A 214 15.83 -9.83 -13.83
C LYS A 214 15.99 -10.85 -12.70
N GLN A 215 15.27 -10.65 -11.59
CA GLN A 215 15.30 -11.59 -10.48
C GLN A 215 14.75 -12.97 -10.87
N LEU A 216 13.63 -13.01 -11.60
CA LEU A 216 13.04 -14.27 -12.08
C LEU A 216 13.96 -14.98 -13.08
N ALA A 217 14.68 -14.25 -13.94
CA ALA A 217 15.68 -14.83 -14.84
C ALA A 217 16.76 -15.63 -14.10
N GLU A 218 17.28 -15.09 -13.00
CA GLU A 218 18.25 -15.80 -12.15
C GLU A 218 17.63 -17.03 -11.48
N LEU A 219 16.39 -16.90 -11.00
CA LEU A 219 15.67 -17.98 -10.34
C LEU A 219 15.34 -19.13 -11.31
N LEU A 220 14.94 -18.83 -12.55
CA LEU A 220 14.69 -19.82 -13.59
C LEU A 220 15.93 -20.69 -13.88
N LYS A 221 17.11 -20.07 -13.87
CA LYS A 221 18.39 -20.78 -14.05
C LYS A 221 18.74 -21.65 -12.84
N SER A 222 18.43 -21.19 -11.63
CA SER A 222 18.83 -21.86 -10.38
C SER A 222 18.28 -23.29 -10.24
N ASN A 223 17.14 -23.60 -10.86
CA ASN A 223 16.48 -24.89 -10.78
C ASN A 223 16.11 -25.49 -12.16
N GLY A 224 16.70 -24.96 -13.24
CA GLY A 224 16.53 -25.49 -14.60
C GLY A 224 15.20 -25.16 -15.28
N GLN A 225 14.34 -24.32 -14.69
CA GLN A 225 13.11 -23.84 -15.34
C GLN A 225 13.37 -22.98 -16.58
N ASP A 226 14.60 -22.48 -16.75
CA ASP A 226 15.11 -21.86 -17.98
C ASP A 226 15.05 -22.81 -19.20
N GLY A 227 14.97 -24.12 -18.98
CA GLY A 227 14.77 -25.15 -20.01
C GLY A 227 13.34 -25.68 -20.14
N HIS A 228 12.35 -25.10 -19.45
CA HIS A 228 10.94 -25.53 -19.48
C HIS A 228 10.01 -24.42 -19.99
N PHE A 229 8.73 -24.75 -20.19
CA PHE A 229 7.74 -23.80 -20.74
C PHE A 229 7.66 -22.41 -20.07
N PRO A 230 7.94 -22.22 -18.74
CA PRO A 230 7.94 -20.87 -18.18
C PRO A 230 8.97 -19.93 -18.83
N ALA A 231 10.06 -20.47 -19.37
CA ALA A 231 11.06 -19.67 -20.07
C ALA A 231 10.53 -19.09 -21.39
N ILE A 232 9.59 -19.77 -22.07
CA ILE A 232 8.93 -19.23 -23.26
C ILE A 232 8.03 -18.05 -22.87
N ILE A 233 7.26 -18.18 -21.78
CA ILE A 233 6.42 -17.10 -21.26
C ILE A 233 7.29 -15.89 -20.91
N PHE A 234 8.33 -16.11 -20.13
CA PHE A 234 9.31 -15.09 -19.74
C PHE A 234 9.91 -14.38 -20.96
N SER A 235 10.46 -15.13 -21.93
CA SER A 235 11.06 -14.55 -23.14
C SER A 235 10.08 -13.76 -23.99
N ASN A 236 8.79 -14.07 -23.95
CA ASN A 236 7.78 -13.33 -24.70
C ASN A 236 7.29 -12.09 -23.96
N ASP A 237 7.20 -12.13 -22.63
CA ASP A 237 6.79 -10.98 -21.83
C ASP A 237 7.84 -9.87 -21.82
N VAL A 238 9.13 -10.23 -21.77
CA VAL A 238 10.24 -9.27 -21.80
C VAL A 238 10.44 -8.60 -23.17
N LYS A 239 9.89 -9.16 -24.26
CA LYS A 239 9.96 -8.52 -25.60
C LYS A 239 9.28 -7.15 -25.62
N GLU A 240 8.23 -6.95 -24.82
CA GLU A 240 7.56 -5.65 -24.67
C GLU A 240 8.41 -4.62 -23.91
N LEU A 241 9.50 -5.06 -23.26
CA LEU A 241 10.43 -4.25 -22.45
C LEU A 241 11.84 -4.24 -23.07
N ALA A 242 11.96 -4.52 -24.37
CA ALA A 242 13.23 -4.69 -25.04
C ALA A 242 14.11 -3.42 -25.02
N ASP A 243 13.55 -2.23 -24.78
CA ASP A 243 14.30 -0.98 -24.59
C ASP A 243 15.10 -0.97 -23.27
N ARG A 244 14.70 -1.77 -22.28
CA ARG A 244 15.26 -1.75 -20.91
C ARG A 244 15.94 -3.04 -20.52
N TYR A 245 15.47 -4.17 -21.05
CA TYR A 245 16.00 -5.48 -20.69
C TYR A 245 15.88 -6.46 -21.86
N GLN A 246 17.01 -7.01 -22.28
CA GLN A 246 17.11 -8.00 -23.36
C GLN A 246 17.80 -9.25 -22.82
N PRO A 247 17.06 -10.23 -22.28
CA PRO A 247 17.66 -11.51 -21.92
C PRO A 247 18.09 -12.28 -23.17
N ASP A 248 19.15 -13.07 -23.04
CA ASP A 248 19.66 -13.93 -24.11
C ASP A 248 18.58 -14.97 -24.53
N PRO A 249 18.01 -14.87 -25.74
CA PRO A 249 16.96 -15.78 -26.18
C PRO A 249 17.42 -17.24 -26.23
N THR A 250 18.72 -17.50 -26.44
CA THR A 250 19.25 -18.86 -26.54
C THR A 250 19.23 -19.60 -25.21
N GLN A 251 19.31 -18.88 -24.09
CA GLN A 251 19.32 -19.45 -22.74
C GLN A 251 17.91 -19.76 -22.20
N TYR A 252 16.87 -19.20 -22.85
CA TYR A 252 15.49 -19.34 -22.42
C TYR A 252 14.65 -19.96 -23.56
N GLU A 253 13.87 -19.17 -24.31
CA GLU A 253 13.02 -19.65 -25.41
C GLU A 253 13.73 -20.65 -26.35
N GLY A 254 14.96 -20.34 -26.77
CA GLY A 254 15.76 -21.19 -27.66
C GLY A 254 16.06 -22.57 -27.06
N LYS A 255 16.43 -22.63 -25.79
CA LYS A 255 16.72 -23.88 -25.06
C LYS A 255 15.48 -24.77 -24.96
N VAL A 256 14.32 -24.18 -24.66
CA VAL A 256 13.05 -24.92 -24.59
C VAL A 256 12.63 -25.42 -25.98
N VAL A 257 12.67 -24.55 -26.98
CA VAL A 257 12.29 -24.87 -28.35
C VAL A 257 13.17 -25.99 -28.90
N GLU A 258 14.49 -25.92 -28.72
CA GLU A 258 15.39 -27.00 -29.17
C GLU A 258 15.06 -28.35 -28.51
N ARG A 259 14.79 -28.36 -27.21
CA ARG A 259 14.36 -29.57 -26.50
C ARG A 259 13.05 -30.10 -27.04
N TRP A 260 12.03 -29.24 -27.18
CA TRP A 260 10.73 -29.64 -27.71
C TRP A 260 10.81 -30.16 -29.13
N GLN A 261 11.64 -29.57 -29.99
CA GLN A 261 11.87 -30.12 -31.33
C GLN A 261 12.41 -31.55 -31.26
N LYS A 262 13.39 -31.83 -30.39
CA LYS A 262 13.92 -33.19 -30.20
C LYS A 262 12.86 -34.15 -29.66
N GLU A 263 12.05 -33.71 -28.70
CA GLU A 263 10.95 -34.51 -28.12
C GLU A 263 9.87 -34.81 -29.17
N MET A 264 9.49 -33.82 -29.98
CA MET A 264 8.52 -33.96 -31.07
C MET A 264 9.02 -34.95 -32.13
N LEU A 265 10.26 -34.84 -32.60
CA LEU A 265 10.87 -35.81 -33.51
C LEU A 265 11.01 -37.21 -32.85
N GLY A 266 11.10 -37.24 -31.52
CA GLY A 266 11.03 -38.43 -30.67
C GLY A 266 9.61 -39.00 -30.47
N GLY A 267 8.56 -38.30 -30.90
CA GLY A 267 7.15 -38.70 -30.74
C GLY A 267 6.55 -38.36 -29.36
N ASN A 268 7.26 -37.59 -28.53
CA ASN A 268 6.74 -37.09 -27.25
C ASN A 268 6.16 -35.69 -27.43
N PHE A 269 4.84 -35.58 -27.44
CA PHE A 269 4.14 -34.31 -27.64
C PHE A 269 3.54 -33.72 -26.36
N HIS A 270 3.65 -34.43 -25.22
CA HIS A 270 2.82 -34.15 -24.05
C HIS A 270 2.97 -32.71 -23.53
N GLU A 271 4.21 -32.23 -23.33
CA GLU A 271 4.45 -30.88 -22.81
C GLU A 271 4.03 -29.82 -23.82
N VAL A 272 4.36 -29.99 -25.11
CA VAL A 272 4.02 -29.05 -26.19
C VAL A 272 2.50 -28.92 -26.33
N VAL A 273 1.77 -30.04 -26.32
CA VAL A 273 0.30 -30.07 -26.42
C VAL A 273 -0.34 -29.44 -25.19
N THR A 274 0.15 -29.77 -23.99
CA THR A 274 -0.33 -29.16 -22.74
C THR A 274 -0.09 -27.66 -22.74
N PHE A 275 1.06 -27.21 -23.24
CA PHE A 275 1.37 -25.78 -23.36
C PHE A 275 0.48 -25.09 -24.39
N ALA A 276 0.23 -25.71 -25.55
CA ALA A 276 -0.70 -25.18 -26.55
C ALA A 276 -2.13 -25.06 -26.01
N GLN A 277 -2.52 -25.93 -25.08
CA GLN A 277 -3.84 -25.92 -24.44
C GLN A 277 -3.93 -24.83 -23.36
N ASP A 278 -2.96 -24.78 -22.46
CA ASP A 278 -2.98 -23.87 -21.30
C ASP A 278 -2.55 -22.44 -21.67
N TYR A 279 -1.70 -22.28 -22.70
CA TYR A 279 -1.08 -21.01 -23.11
C TYR A 279 -1.10 -20.81 -24.65
N PRO A 280 -2.27 -20.83 -25.30
CA PRO A 280 -2.38 -20.83 -26.77
C PRO A 280 -1.73 -19.62 -27.45
N GLU A 281 -1.81 -18.44 -26.83
CA GLU A 281 -1.19 -17.21 -27.37
C GLU A 281 0.34 -17.27 -27.37
N TYR A 282 0.95 -17.88 -26.35
CA TYR A 282 2.40 -18.04 -26.29
C TYR A 282 2.86 -19.15 -27.23
N TYR A 283 2.09 -20.24 -27.35
CA TYR A 283 2.38 -21.29 -28.32
C TYR A 283 2.40 -20.76 -29.75
N ALA A 284 1.43 -19.92 -30.13
CA ALA A 284 1.36 -19.32 -31.47
C ALA A 284 2.66 -18.57 -31.87
N ARG A 285 3.40 -18.03 -30.91
CA ARG A 285 4.66 -17.31 -31.16
C ARG A 285 5.85 -18.22 -31.48
N VAL A 286 5.81 -19.47 -31.01
CA VAL A 286 6.87 -20.48 -31.25
C VAL A 286 6.46 -21.56 -32.25
N GLU A 287 5.17 -21.62 -32.59
CA GLU A 287 4.54 -22.64 -33.45
C GLU A 287 5.29 -22.85 -34.77
N ALA A 288 5.59 -21.77 -35.50
CA ALA A 288 6.28 -21.87 -36.80
C ALA A 288 7.67 -22.53 -36.67
N THR A 289 8.40 -22.23 -35.60
CA THR A 289 9.72 -22.81 -35.33
C THR A 289 9.60 -24.29 -34.97
N LEU A 290 8.59 -24.67 -34.19
CA LEU A 290 8.32 -26.08 -33.83
C LEU A 290 7.89 -26.91 -35.04
N ASN A 291 6.95 -26.39 -35.82
CA ASN A 291 6.46 -27.04 -37.04
C ASN A 291 7.56 -27.23 -38.09
N GLY A 292 8.54 -26.33 -38.14
CA GLY A 292 9.72 -26.45 -39.00
C GLY A 292 10.76 -27.50 -38.57
N ALA A 293 10.56 -28.20 -37.45
CA ALA A 293 11.54 -29.17 -36.93
C ALA A 293 11.80 -30.33 -37.90
N LEU A 294 10.73 -30.95 -38.42
CA LEU A 294 10.82 -32.10 -39.30
C LEU A 294 11.55 -31.76 -40.60
N LYS A 295 11.28 -30.56 -41.14
CA LYS A 295 11.96 -30.02 -42.33
C LYS A 295 13.47 -29.86 -42.11
N LYS A 296 13.89 -29.46 -40.91
CA LYS A 296 15.31 -29.24 -40.58
C LYS A 296 16.07 -30.51 -40.23
N GLN A 297 15.40 -31.48 -39.60
CA GLN A 297 15.99 -32.72 -39.10
C GLN A 297 15.21 -33.92 -39.64
N TRP A 298 15.27 -34.09 -40.96
CA TRP A 298 14.52 -35.11 -41.67
C TRP A 298 14.98 -36.53 -41.31
N SER A 299 14.01 -37.41 -41.05
CA SER A 299 14.18 -38.86 -41.02
C SER A 299 12.83 -39.56 -41.13
N LEU A 300 12.81 -40.79 -41.63
CA LEU A 300 11.58 -41.58 -41.73
C LEU A 300 10.98 -41.91 -40.36
N GLU A 301 11.82 -42.13 -39.35
CA GLU A 301 11.38 -42.37 -37.97
C GLU A 301 10.71 -41.12 -37.38
N ALA A 302 11.29 -39.94 -37.60
CA ALA A 302 10.70 -38.68 -37.16
C ALA A 302 9.39 -38.40 -37.90
N LEU A 303 9.33 -38.65 -39.21
CA LEU A 303 8.11 -38.50 -40.00
C LEU A 303 6.98 -39.39 -39.46
N ASP A 304 7.24 -40.69 -39.24
CA ASP A 304 6.24 -41.65 -38.76
C ASP A 304 5.62 -41.20 -37.43
N ARG A 305 6.44 -40.66 -36.52
CA ARG A 305 6.00 -40.09 -35.24
C ARG A 305 5.22 -38.79 -35.43
N MET A 306 5.77 -37.87 -36.22
CA MET A 306 5.22 -36.52 -36.44
C MET A 306 3.89 -36.50 -37.20
N VAL A 307 3.53 -37.54 -37.96
CA VAL A 307 2.23 -37.63 -38.65
C VAL A 307 1.05 -37.47 -37.68
N SER A 308 1.19 -37.91 -36.43
CA SER A 308 0.13 -37.83 -35.41
C SER A 308 0.10 -36.51 -34.64
N PHE A 309 1.15 -35.70 -34.70
CA PHE A 309 1.28 -34.46 -33.95
C PHE A 309 0.14 -33.46 -34.23
N PRO A 310 -0.28 -33.20 -35.49
CA PRO A 310 -1.29 -32.19 -35.77
C PRO A 310 -2.62 -32.44 -35.06
N ASN A 311 -3.07 -33.70 -34.96
CA ASN A 311 -4.33 -34.04 -34.29
C ASN A 311 -4.22 -34.09 -32.76
N ALA A 312 -3.01 -34.10 -32.21
CA ALA A 312 -2.80 -33.95 -30.77
C ALA A 312 -3.02 -32.51 -30.29
N LEU A 313 -2.92 -31.50 -31.16
CA LEU A 313 -3.07 -30.10 -30.78
C LEU A 313 -4.52 -29.75 -30.39
N PRO A 314 -4.74 -28.85 -29.43
CA PRO A 314 -6.09 -28.53 -28.93
C PRO A 314 -6.87 -27.60 -29.87
N VAL A 315 -6.20 -26.66 -30.54
CA VAL A 315 -6.86 -25.64 -31.38
C VAL A 315 -6.85 -26.04 -32.84
N VAL A 316 -8.02 -26.00 -33.50
CA VAL A 316 -8.22 -26.44 -34.88
C VAL A 316 -7.29 -25.72 -35.87
N ALA A 317 -7.15 -24.39 -35.75
CA ALA A 317 -6.25 -23.61 -36.61
C ALA A 317 -4.78 -24.07 -36.50
N GLN A 318 -4.33 -24.43 -35.29
CA GLN A 318 -2.98 -24.98 -35.07
C GLN A 318 -2.84 -26.37 -35.71
N ARG A 319 -3.88 -27.21 -35.66
CA ARG A 319 -3.89 -28.52 -36.34
C ARG A 319 -3.67 -28.36 -37.84
N VAL A 320 -4.39 -27.43 -38.47
CA VAL A 320 -4.29 -27.18 -39.92
C VAL A 320 -2.87 -26.71 -40.29
N ARG A 321 -2.29 -25.77 -39.54
CA ARG A 321 -0.91 -25.32 -39.78
C ARG A 321 0.15 -26.39 -39.55
N ALA A 322 -0.03 -27.25 -38.53
CA ALA A 322 0.85 -28.38 -38.30
C ALA A 322 0.73 -29.42 -39.42
N LEU A 323 -0.47 -29.72 -39.91
CA LEU A 323 -0.68 -30.59 -41.08
C LEU A 323 0.01 -30.04 -42.32
N GLN A 324 -0.12 -28.73 -42.57
CA GLN A 324 0.55 -28.05 -43.66
C GLN A 324 2.06 -28.24 -43.57
N ALA A 325 2.67 -27.98 -42.41
CA ALA A 325 4.10 -28.09 -42.23
C ALA A 325 4.64 -29.53 -42.43
N VAL A 326 3.88 -30.55 -41.98
CA VAL A 326 4.25 -31.96 -42.21
C VAL A 326 4.19 -32.31 -43.70
N LEU A 327 3.16 -31.85 -44.42
CA LEU A 327 3.04 -32.07 -45.86
C LEU A 327 4.13 -31.33 -46.65
N GLU A 328 4.45 -30.10 -46.29
CA GLU A 328 5.54 -29.33 -46.90
C GLU A 328 6.89 -30.01 -46.70
N ALA A 329 7.17 -30.52 -45.49
CA ALA A 329 8.39 -31.29 -45.22
C ALA A 329 8.42 -32.58 -46.07
N LEU A 330 7.30 -33.32 -46.14
CA LEU A 330 7.20 -34.52 -46.97
C LEU A 330 7.42 -34.22 -48.47
N GLN A 331 6.97 -33.07 -48.94
CA GLN A 331 7.13 -32.64 -50.32
C GLN A 331 8.58 -32.29 -50.67
N GLU A 332 9.29 -31.60 -49.78
CA GLU A 332 10.71 -31.26 -49.98
C GLU A 332 11.58 -32.51 -50.04
N HIS A 333 11.27 -33.51 -49.21
CA HIS A 333 11.98 -34.79 -49.14
C HIS A 333 11.31 -35.89 -49.97
N GLN A 334 10.50 -35.56 -50.98
CA GLN A 334 9.68 -36.54 -51.71
C GLN A 334 10.50 -37.62 -52.43
N ALA A 335 11.78 -37.35 -52.74
CA ALA A 335 12.66 -38.27 -53.44
C ALA A 335 13.27 -39.35 -52.53
N GLU A 336 13.14 -39.22 -51.22
CA GLU A 336 13.82 -40.07 -50.23
C GLU A 336 12.99 -41.31 -49.84
N GLN A 337 11.69 -41.36 -50.16
CA GLN A 337 10.79 -42.46 -49.82
C GLN A 337 9.54 -42.54 -50.68
N ASN A 338 8.82 -43.66 -50.55
CA ASN A 338 7.45 -43.76 -51.07
C ASN A 338 6.48 -43.02 -50.15
N ASN A 339 5.97 -41.89 -50.65
CA ASN A 339 5.08 -41.01 -49.89
C ASN A 339 3.65 -41.53 -49.77
N ASP A 340 3.21 -42.49 -50.60
CA ASP A 340 1.80 -42.91 -50.67
C ASP A 340 1.27 -43.38 -49.31
N VAL A 341 2.06 -44.14 -48.55
CA VAL A 341 1.64 -44.64 -47.22
C VAL A 341 1.41 -43.47 -46.25
N TYR A 342 2.30 -42.48 -46.25
CA TYR A 342 2.19 -41.30 -45.39
C TYR A 342 1.08 -40.36 -45.86
N LEU A 343 0.90 -40.18 -47.17
CA LEU A 343 -0.19 -39.38 -47.74
C LEU A 343 -1.56 -40.00 -47.43
N ILE A 344 -1.68 -41.33 -47.46
CA ILE A 344 -2.90 -42.04 -47.05
C ILE A 344 -3.22 -41.76 -45.57
N ARG A 345 -2.22 -41.82 -44.68
CA ARG A 345 -2.41 -41.49 -43.25
C ARG A 345 -2.73 -40.01 -43.03
N LEU A 346 -1.97 -39.09 -43.63
CA LEU A 346 -2.20 -37.65 -43.52
C LEU A 346 -3.56 -37.22 -44.08
N ALA A 347 -4.05 -37.87 -45.14
CA ALA A 347 -5.40 -37.63 -45.65
C ALA A 347 -6.47 -38.00 -44.60
N HIS A 348 -6.26 -39.06 -43.81
CA HIS A 348 -7.12 -39.37 -42.68
C HIS A 348 -7.04 -38.32 -41.58
N GLU A 349 -5.83 -37.87 -41.23
CA GLU A 349 -5.64 -36.83 -40.20
C GLU A 349 -6.35 -35.53 -40.61
N VAL A 350 -6.25 -35.11 -41.88
CA VAL A 350 -6.99 -33.97 -42.47
C VAL A 350 -8.51 -34.18 -42.37
N ALA A 351 -9.00 -35.39 -42.64
CA ALA A 351 -10.42 -35.71 -42.55
C ALA A 351 -10.97 -35.59 -41.11
N GLN A 352 -10.14 -35.86 -40.09
CA GLN A 352 -10.52 -35.68 -38.68
C GLN A 352 -10.62 -34.21 -38.27
N VAL A 353 -9.84 -33.31 -38.87
CA VAL A 353 -9.88 -31.86 -38.59
C VAL A 353 -11.11 -31.21 -39.22
N LYS A 354 -11.51 -31.66 -40.41
CA LYS A 354 -12.62 -31.09 -41.20
C LYS A 354 -13.92 -30.83 -40.40
N PRO A 355 -14.49 -31.78 -39.63
CA PRO A 355 -15.72 -31.55 -38.88
C PRO A 355 -15.58 -30.54 -37.73
N ALA A 356 -14.35 -30.26 -37.28
CA ALA A 356 -14.08 -29.33 -36.18
C ALA A 356 -13.88 -27.87 -36.65
N VAL A 357 -13.76 -27.63 -37.96
CA VAL A 357 -13.62 -26.26 -38.51
C VAL A 357 -14.98 -25.56 -38.48
N ASP A 358 -15.03 -24.39 -37.83
CA ASP A 358 -16.24 -23.55 -37.78
C ASP A 358 -16.56 -22.96 -39.17
N GLU A 359 -17.83 -22.97 -39.56
CA GLU A 359 -18.33 -22.33 -40.77
C GLU A 359 -18.16 -20.80 -40.77
N LYS A 360 -17.91 -20.20 -39.61
CA LYS A 360 -17.63 -18.76 -39.48
C LYS A 360 -16.14 -18.42 -39.60
N ASP A 361 -15.25 -19.39 -39.40
CA ASP A 361 -13.80 -19.18 -39.52
C ASP A 361 -13.36 -19.40 -40.98
N ALA A 362 -13.40 -18.32 -41.75
CA ALA A 362 -13.03 -18.34 -43.16
C ALA A 362 -11.53 -18.60 -43.38
N GLU A 363 -10.67 -18.08 -42.50
CA GLU A 363 -9.21 -18.19 -42.60
C GLU A 363 -8.76 -19.65 -42.40
N THR A 364 -9.24 -20.31 -41.33
CA THR A 364 -8.92 -21.72 -41.08
C THR A 364 -9.45 -22.63 -42.18
N ARG A 365 -10.59 -22.30 -42.79
CA ARG A 365 -11.16 -23.06 -43.90
C ARG A 365 -10.33 -22.92 -45.17
N GLU A 366 -9.92 -21.69 -45.50
CA GLU A 366 -9.05 -21.45 -46.65
C GLU A 366 -7.72 -22.18 -46.48
N ALA A 367 -7.10 -22.10 -45.30
CA ALA A 367 -5.90 -22.86 -44.97
C ALA A 367 -6.10 -24.38 -45.11
N LEU A 368 -7.26 -24.92 -44.71
CA LEU A 368 -7.57 -26.33 -44.88
C LEU A 368 -7.71 -26.72 -46.36
N GLU A 369 -8.28 -25.86 -47.20
CA GLU A 369 -8.34 -26.10 -48.65
C GLU A 369 -6.96 -26.04 -49.29
N GLU A 370 -6.08 -25.13 -48.87
CA GLU A 370 -4.68 -25.12 -49.30
C GLU A 370 -3.95 -26.41 -48.92
N VAL A 371 -4.15 -26.90 -47.70
CA VAL A 371 -3.63 -28.21 -47.26
C VAL A 371 -4.10 -29.35 -48.18
N LYS A 372 -5.37 -29.35 -48.61
CA LYS A 372 -5.88 -30.36 -49.55
C LYS A 372 -5.25 -30.25 -50.94
N LYS A 373 -4.92 -29.03 -51.39
CA LYS A 373 -4.25 -28.80 -52.68
C LYS A 373 -2.83 -29.36 -52.68
N LEU A 374 -2.12 -29.35 -51.55
CA LEU A 374 -0.76 -29.91 -51.45
C LEU A 374 -0.68 -31.39 -51.87
N PHE A 375 -1.73 -32.19 -51.64
CA PHE A 375 -1.75 -33.61 -52.04
C PHE A 375 -1.55 -33.83 -53.55
N SER A 376 -2.07 -32.92 -54.38
CA SER A 376 -1.91 -33.01 -55.84
C SER A 376 -0.52 -32.64 -56.35
N GLN A 377 0.35 -32.09 -55.49
CA GLN A 377 1.69 -31.65 -55.87
C GLN A 377 2.76 -32.75 -55.75
N PHE A 378 2.39 -33.93 -55.23
CA PHE A 378 3.27 -35.10 -55.12
C PHE A 378 3.37 -35.85 -56.45
N THR A 379 4.38 -36.72 -56.58
CA THR A 379 4.78 -37.40 -57.82
C THR A 379 3.63 -38.09 -58.57
N TYR A 380 2.71 -38.75 -57.87
CA TYR A 380 1.57 -39.45 -58.47
C TYR A 380 0.36 -38.56 -58.76
N GLN A 381 0.44 -37.27 -58.44
CA GLN A 381 -0.56 -36.21 -58.71
C GLN A 381 -2.01 -36.57 -58.32
N ARG A 382 -2.18 -37.46 -57.34
CA ARG A 382 -3.49 -37.84 -56.83
C ARG A 382 -4.03 -36.71 -55.95
N ALA A 383 -5.28 -36.32 -56.17
CA ALA A 383 -5.94 -35.35 -55.30
C ALA A 383 -6.26 -35.96 -53.91
N TYR A 384 -6.40 -35.09 -52.91
CA TYR A 384 -6.79 -35.46 -51.54
C TYR A 384 -7.93 -36.50 -51.44
N PRO A 385 -9.06 -36.39 -52.18
CA PRO A 385 -10.16 -37.36 -52.06
C PRO A 385 -9.77 -38.79 -52.43
N ALA A 386 -8.78 -38.97 -53.31
CA ALA A 386 -8.29 -40.28 -53.70
C ALA A 386 -7.54 -40.96 -52.55
N TYR A 387 -6.69 -40.23 -51.83
CA TYR A 387 -5.98 -40.75 -50.66
C TYR A 387 -6.93 -41.02 -49.48
N GLU A 388 -7.94 -40.16 -49.28
CA GLU A 388 -8.97 -40.39 -48.26
C GLU A 388 -9.77 -41.69 -48.55
N ALA A 389 -10.11 -41.94 -49.82
CA ALA A 389 -10.78 -43.17 -50.23
C ALA A 389 -9.88 -44.40 -50.04
N LEU A 390 -8.59 -44.31 -50.39
CA LEU A 390 -7.61 -45.37 -50.16
C LEU A 390 -7.49 -45.72 -48.67
N TYR A 391 -7.44 -44.72 -47.78
CA TYR A 391 -7.42 -44.96 -46.33
C TYR A 391 -8.63 -45.78 -45.87
N LYS A 392 -9.84 -45.41 -46.33
CA LYS A 392 -11.08 -46.14 -45.98
C LYS A 392 -11.07 -47.58 -46.47
N LEU A 393 -10.48 -47.84 -47.64
CA LEU A 393 -10.32 -49.19 -48.19
C LEU A 393 -9.31 -50.03 -47.39
N PHE A 394 -8.17 -49.46 -47.01
CA PHE A 394 -7.13 -50.18 -46.27
C PHE A 394 -7.48 -50.45 -44.80
N LYS A 395 -8.40 -49.67 -44.20
CA LYS A 395 -8.93 -49.90 -42.84
C LYS A 395 -10.17 -50.81 -42.82
N GLY A 396 -10.74 -51.11 -44.00
CA GLY A 396 -11.88 -52.02 -44.17
C GLY A 396 -11.52 -53.50 -44.18
N PHE A 397 -10.23 -53.82 -44.00
CA PHE A 397 -9.66 -55.12 -43.67
C PHE A 397 -9.06 -55.04 -42.26
#